data_AF-A0A150SV25-F1
#
_entry.id   AF-A0A150SV25-F1
#
_cell.length_a   1.000
_cell.length_b   1.000
_cell.length_c   1.000
_cell.angle_alpha   90.00
_cell.angle_beta   90.00
_cell.angle_gamma   90.00
#
_symmetry.space_group_name_H-M   'P 1'
#
loop_
_entity.id
_entity.type
_entity.pdbx_description
1 polymer ?
#
loop_
_entity_poly.entity_id
_entity_poly.type
_entity_poly.pdbx_seq_one_letter_code
_entity_poly.pdbx_strand_id
1 'polypeptide(L)'
;TAGTGGSDSPGACQEGTTTTAWATSCQSTPVSCAAGTWTAPRDGGETRAPLRHESEHFAFYWPEGTEITLDQARAAADTLESIWDAYFGSPIFFPEPYCSSEDKWKAAVHFDNSFPLWGGGWTRDGISYMGMWIGPGAARDRWGLAHEFMHGVQSTTQAFPECGGDGCWIFESHANWMPHQIWRDEVHCSEMLVNMPHLYYGNTRDRYCNWQFFEFLKDRHCYSAVNDMWAHQAPSGQRDPWQKLMASQGWDIEQLNDLFGEWAMHNITWDYRDPPPADAGDQSSVYRRAYGSIEPDLTARGRTERRLRLTELEALGADWAQDRRFVSPYHWAPQRWGYNVARLHPEPDAASVRVVFRGVTQEGASSGWRWGLVATDPELTTARYSPLQRGTDGELSFCVSPGENLYLVVVATPTEYKKLVWTNPSDGPAYPSIHRYPYMVELDGAWPAGFRDGQIEACPSGTARHENGGGCAPAGTPASVHVGPYARIIGGEVSGDVRVEDHATIVNGTVTGGRIGALSLVGQGGAGIQARGFDVSGSAVVQTTFYPLAWFGNGQSVSGTARLLGDVEFVASSKSSNTHYGFVSDDWG
;
A
#
# COMPACT_ATOMS: atom_id res chain seq x y z
N THR A 1 -12.46 23.45 22.96
CA THR A 1 -12.68 24.90 22.74
C THR A 1 -13.13 25.08 21.32
N ALA A 2 -14.38 25.50 21.12
CA ALA A 2 -15.00 25.61 19.80
C ALA A 2 -14.31 26.72 18.99
N GLY A 3 -13.65 26.34 17.90
CA GLY A 3 -13.10 27.25 16.91
C GLY A 3 -14.24 27.83 16.08
N THR A 4 -14.42 29.14 16.20
CA THR A 4 -15.35 29.95 15.43
C THR A 4 -15.05 29.85 13.95
N GLY A 5 -16.05 29.40 13.17
CA GLY A 5 -16.02 29.46 11.71
C GLY A 5 -15.90 30.91 11.25
N GLY A 6 -14.76 31.22 10.63
CA GLY A 6 -14.58 32.45 9.86
C GLY A 6 -15.47 32.39 8.63
N SER A 7 -16.27 33.42 8.43
CA SER A 7 -17.02 33.65 7.20
C SER A 7 -16.04 33.94 6.06
N ASP A 8 -15.82 32.97 5.18
CA ASP A 8 -15.11 33.19 3.92
C ASP A 8 -15.88 34.21 3.07
N SER A 9 -15.16 35.24 2.61
CA SER A 9 -15.69 36.16 1.61
C SER A 9 -15.89 35.37 0.30
N PRO A 10 -17.06 35.44 -0.35
CA PRO A 10 -17.24 34.82 -1.66
C PRO A 10 -16.29 35.51 -2.66
N GLY A 11 -15.24 34.79 -3.11
CA GLY A 11 -14.34 35.28 -4.16
C GLY A 11 -12.83 35.18 -3.89
N ALA A 12 -12.36 34.62 -2.77
CA ALA A 12 -10.93 34.36 -2.55
C ALA A 12 -10.64 32.85 -2.55
N CYS A 13 -9.57 32.42 -3.22
CA CYS A 13 -9.09 31.05 -3.20
C CYS A 13 -8.45 30.70 -1.84
N GLN A 14 -8.37 29.41 -1.52
CA GLN A 14 -7.72 28.93 -0.30
C GLN A 14 -6.21 28.88 -0.48
N GLU A 15 -5.47 29.59 0.36
CA GLU A 15 -4.00 29.61 0.36
C GLU A 15 -3.37 28.30 0.84
N GLY A 16 -4.14 27.36 1.40
CA GLY A 16 -3.59 26.12 1.95
C GLY A 16 -2.63 26.33 3.11
N THR A 17 -2.03 25.22 3.57
CA THR A 17 -1.12 25.23 4.72
C THR A 17 0.09 24.35 4.48
N THR A 18 1.26 24.83 4.88
CA THR A 18 2.50 24.04 4.95
C THR A 18 2.71 23.40 6.32
N THR A 19 1.80 23.64 7.26
CA THR A 19 1.91 23.16 8.64
C THR A 19 0.96 22.00 8.87
N THR A 20 1.51 20.89 9.35
CA THR A 20 0.74 19.77 9.89
C THR A 20 0.98 19.66 11.39
N ALA A 21 -0.11 19.42 12.14
CA ALA A 21 -0.05 19.29 13.59
C ALA A 21 0.48 17.89 13.99
N TRP A 22 1.78 17.70 13.94
CA TRP A 22 2.42 16.45 14.39
C TRP A 22 2.34 16.29 15.91
N ALA A 23 2.48 15.06 16.39
CA ALA A 23 2.56 14.78 17.81
C ALA A 23 3.80 15.47 18.42
N THR A 24 3.58 16.27 19.45
CA THR A 24 4.64 17.02 20.16
C THR A 24 4.90 16.49 21.57
N SER A 25 4.06 15.56 22.04
CA SER A 25 4.18 14.94 23.35
C SER A 25 3.68 13.50 23.26
N CYS A 26 4.57 12.56 23.52
CA CYS A 26 4.31 11.13 23.50
C CYS A 26 4.78 10.48 24.79
N GLN A 27 4.40 9.22 24.98
CA GLN A 27 4.94 8.38 26.05
C GLN A 27 6.47 8.37 25.99
N SER A 28 7.12 8.67 27.12
CA SER A 28 8.57 8.74 27.22
C SER A 28 9.16 7.69 28.17
N THR A 29 8.31 6.87 28.78
CA THR A 29 8.70 5.81 29.72
C THR A 29 7.82 4.59 29.49
N PRO A 30 8.36 3.37 29.63
CA PRO A 30 7.56 2.15 29.52
C PRO A 30 6.53 2.07 30.66
N VAL A 31 5.47 1.28 30.44
CA VAL A 31 4.53 0.91 31.51
C VAL A 31 5.28 0.04 32.53
N SER A 32 5.03 0.25 33.82
CA SER A 32 5.65 -0.58 34.86
C SER A 32 5.05 -1.98 34.83
N CYS A 33 5.89 -2.99 34.57
CA CYS A 33 5.50 -4.39 34.60
C CYS A 33 5.82 -5.03 35.96
N ALA A 34 5.06 -6.09 36.30
CA ALA A 34 5.36 -6.95 37.42
C ALA A 34 6.75 -7.57 37.24
N ALA A 35 7.57 -7.49 38.29
CA ALA A 35 8.90 -8.10 38.29
C ALA A 35 8.75 -9.62 38.34
N GLY A 36 9.60 -10.33 37.59
CA GLY A 36 9.55 -11.77 37.48
C GLY A 36 10.84 -12.33 36.93
N THR A 37 11.02 -13.65 37.02
CA THR A 37 12.16 -14.33 36.41
C THR A 37 11.74 -14.94 35.08
N TRP A 38 12.42 -14.57 34.00
CA TRP A 38 12.18 -15.15 32.67
C TRP A 38 12.60 -16.62 32.65
N THR A 39 11.63 -17.50 32.38
CA THR A 39 11.85 -18.96 32.35
C THR A 39 11.74 -19.51 30.92
N ALA A 40 12.64 -20.42 30.58
CA ALA A 40 12.61 -21.11 29.30
C ALA A 40 11.37 -22.04 29.19
N PRO A 41 10.62 -22.00 28.08
CA PRO A 41 9.53 -22.95 27.86
C PRO A 41 10.03 -24.40 27.87
N ARG A 42 9.44 -25.26 28.72
CA ARG A 42 9.88 -26.66 28.84
C ARG A 42 9.85 -27.39 27.49
N ASP A 43 10.91 -28.16 27.25
CA ASP A 43 11.15 -29.05 26.11
C ASP A 43 11.09 -28.37 24.73
N GLY A 44 11.38 -27.06 24.63
CA GLY A 44 11.37 -26.37 23.35
C GLY A 44 9.99 -26.37 22.67
N GLY A 45 8.92 -26.36 23.47
CA GLY A 45 7.56 -26.33 22.97
C GLY A 45 7.24 -27.53 22.07
N GLU A 46 6.86 -27.25 20.82
CA GLU A 46 6.38 -28.26 19.86
C GLU A 46 7.50 -29.12 19.25
N THR A 47 8.72 -28.58 19.13
CA THR A 47 9.82 -29.26 18.41
C THR A 47 10.48 -30.37 19.23
N ARG A 48 10.34 -30.34 20.57
CA ARG A 48 11.05 -31.24 21.50
C ARG A 48 12.56 -31.22 21.38
N ALA A 49 13.12 -30.22 20.70
CA ALA A 49 14.55 -30.05 20.57
C ALA A 49 15.17 -29.67 21.92
N PRO A 50 16.39 -30.14 22.24
CA PRO A 50 17.04 -29.80 23.50
C PRO A 50 17.34 -28.30 23.58
N LEU A 51 17.25 -27.73 24.78
CA LEU A 51 17.73 -26.38 25.08
C LEU A 51 19.26 -26.37 25.01
N ARG A 52 19.82 -25.43 24.26
CA ARG A 52 21.27 -25.38 23.97
C ARG A 52 21.91 -24.03 24.31
N HIS A 53 21.13 -22.95 24.30
CA HIS A 53 21.59 -21.62 24.67
C HIS A 53 20.42 -20.79 25.24
N GLU A 54 20.74 -19.80 26.06
CA GLU A 54 19.78 -18.86 26.64
C GLU A 54 20.43 -17.48 26.77
N SER A 55 19.61 -16.45 26.59
CA SER A 55 19.87 -15.06 26.99
C SER A 55 18.84 -14.65 28.06
N GLU A 56 18.66 -13.36 28.32
CA GLU A 56 17.69 -12.87 29.32
C GLU A 56 16.25 -13.20 28.91
N HIS A 57 15.89 -12.87 27.67
CA HIS A 57 14.51 -12.97 27.15
C HIS A 57 14.32 -14.11 26.14
N PHE A 58 15.38 -14.81 25.70
CA PHE A 58 15.30 -15.84 24.66
C PHE A 58 15.91 -17.18 25.10
N ALA A 59 15.29 -18.27 24.63
CA ALA A 59 15.74 -19.64 24.84
C ALA A 59 15.86 -20.36 23.48
N PHE A 60 17.02 -20.95 23.21
CA PHE A 60 17.38 -21.48 21.89
C PHE A 60 17.48 -23.01 21.91
N TYR A 61 16.73 -23.64 21.00
CA TYR A 61 16.57 -25.09 20.92
C TYR A 61 16.98 -25.60 19.54
N TRP A 62 17.78 -26.67 19.48
CA TRP A 62 18.07 -27.34 18.22
C TRP A 62 18.55 -28.80 18.41
N PRO A 63 18.15 -29.72 17.52
CA PRO A 63 18.61 -31.10 17.54
C PRO A 63 20.10 -31.21 17.19
N GLU A 64 20.70 -32.36 17.49
CA GLU A 64 22.04 -32.67 16.97
C GLU A 64 22.01 -32.76 15.44
N GLY A 65 23.04 -32.24 14.77
CA GLY A 65 23.15 -32.23 13.32
C GLY A 65 22.57 -30.99 12.62
N THR A 66 21.94 -30.07 13.34
CA THR A 66 21.58 -28.74 12.79
C THR A 66 22.86 -27.94 12.47
N GLU A 67 22.90 -27.29 11.31
CA GLU A 67 24.03 -26.53 10.78
C GLU A 67 24.16 -25.13 11.42
N ILE A 68 23.96 -25.05 12.74
CA ILE A 68 24.10 -23.84 13.53
C ILE A 68 25.19 -24.05 14.59
N THR A 69 26.15 -23.13 14.65
CA THR A 69 27.17 -23.13 15.71
C THR A 69 26.67 -22.37 16.93
N LEU A 70 27.25 -22.66 18.10
CA LEU A 70 26.93 -21.91 19.32
C LEU A 70 27.24 -20.41 19.18
N ASP A 71 28.28 -20.05 18.44
CA ASP A 71 28.63 -18.63 18.22
C ASP A 71 27.62 -17.93 17.29
N GLN A 72 27.09 -18.61 16.28
CA GLN A 72 25.99 -18.08 15.47
C GLN A 72 24.71 -17.92 16.30
N ALA A 73 24.38 -18.89 17.15
CA ALA A 73 23.23 -18.80 18.05
C ALA A 73 23.38 -17.66 19.07
N ARG A 74 24.59 -17.42 19.60
CA ARG A 74 24.89 -16.26 20.46
C ARG A 74 24.73 -14.94 19.72
N ALA A 75 25.23 -14.83 18.49
CA ALA A 75 25.07 -13.62 17.70
C ALA A 75 23.59 -13.32 17.37
N ALA A 76 22.79 -14.37 17.11
CA ALA A 76 21.34 -14.23 16.97
C ALA A 76 20.70 -13.77 18.30
N ALA A 77 21.13 -14.32 19.44
CA ALA A 77 20.66 -13.90 20.75
C ALA A 77 20.97 -12.43 21.05
N ASP A 78 22.20 -11.98 20.82
CA ASP A 78 22.59 -10.58 21.02
C ASP A 78 21.75 -9.64 20.13
N THR A 79 21.45 -10.06 18.89
CA THR A 79 20.58 -9.31 17.98
C THR A 79 19.15 -9.24 18.50
N LEU A 80 18.60 -10.36 18.97
CA LEU A 80 17.24 -10.46 19.50
C LEU A 80 17.05 -9.69 20.81
N GLU A 81 18.04 -9.66 21.69
CA GLU A 81 18.02 -8.81 22.90
C GLU A 81 18.03 -7.32 22.54
N SER A 82 18.82 -6.91 21.54
CA SER A 82 18.76 -5.53 21.03
C SER A 82 17.40 -5.19 20.45
N ILE A 83 16.71 -6.13 19.80
CA ILE A 83 15.36 -5.94 19.27
C ILE A 83 14.35 -5.85 20.42
N TRP A 84 14.48 -6.69 21.44
CA TRP A 84 13.67 -6.64 22.65
C TRP A 84 13.73 -5.25 23.31
N ASP A 85 14.94 -4.74 23.54
CA ASP A 85 15.16 -3.41 24.10
C ASP A 85 14.50 -2.30 23.26
N ALA A 86 14.56 -2.41 21.93
CA ALA A 86 13.94 -1.44 21.04
C ALA A 86 12.41 -1.50 21.06
N TYR A 87 11.83 -2.70 21.03
CA TYR A 87 10.37 -2.89 20.98
C TYR A 87 9.68 -2.43 22.26
N PHE A 88 10.25 -2.78 23.42
CA PHE A 88 9.62 -2.52 24.72
C PHE A 88 10.19 -1.27 25.41
N GLY A 89 11.32 -0.76 24.93
CA GLY A 89 11.94 0.48 25.37
C GLY A 89 11.65 1.68 24.46
N SER A 90 12.47 2.73 24.61
CA SER A 90 12.33 3.97 23.86
C SER A 90 12.76 3.80 22.40
N PRO A 91 12.04 4.37 21.41
CA PRO A 91 10.82 5.20 21.55
C PRO A 91 9.50 4.43 21.41
N ILE A 92 9.55 3.11 21.13
CA ILE A 92 8.39 2.34 20.67
C ILE A 92 7.42 2.04 21.82
N PHE A 93 7.93 1.60 22.97
CA PHE A 93 7.15 1.24 24.16
C PHE A 93 5.96 0.33 23.87
N PHE A 94 6.14 -0.68 23.01
CA PHE A 94 5.13 -1.72 22.85
C PHE A 94 4.87 -2.41 24.21
N PRO A 95 3.65 -2.88 24.52
CA PRO A 95 3.41 -3.57 25.77
C PRO A 95 4.25 -4.84 25.92
N GLU A 96 5.04 -4.91 27.00
CA GLU A 96 5.87 -6.07 27.30
C GLU A 96 5.01 -7.34 27.47
N PRO A 97 5.40 -8.47 26.86
CA PRO A 97 4.78 -9.77 27.12
C PRO A 97 4.73 -10.08 28.61
N TYR A 98 3.58 -10.58 29.07
CA TYR A 98 3.37 -10.93 30.48
C TYR A 98 3.57 -9.75 31.45
N CYS A 99 3.38 -8.50 31.02
CA CYS A 99 3.60 -7.32 31.85
C CYS A 99 2.87 -7.35 33.20
N SER A 100 1.68 -7.96 33.27
CA SER A 100 0.88 -8.04 34.50
C SER A 100 1.16 -9.27 35.39
N SER A 101 2.16 -10.09 35.06
CA SER A 101 2.44 -11.37 35.72
C SER A 101 3.88 -11.46 36.21
N GLU A 102 4.09 -12.04 37.40
CA GLU A 102 5.42 -12.41 37.88
C GLU A 102 5.96 -13.66 37.17
N ASP A 103 5.07 -14.49 36.60
CA ASP A 103 5.44 -15.61 35.73
C ASP A 103 5.78 -15.09 34.34
N LYS A 104 7.08 -15.09 34.01
CA LYS A 104 7.64 -14.62 32.74
C LYS A 104 8.20 -15.78 31.92
N TRP A 105 8.01 -15.74 30.60
CA TRP A 105 8.43 -16.83 29.69
C TRP A 105 9.28 -16.32 28.53
N LYS A 106 10.49 -16.86 28.40
CA LYS A 106 11.40 -16.52 27.29
C LYS A 106 10.76 -16.87 25.95
N ALA A 107 11.02 -16.05 24.93
CA ALA A 107 10.70 -16.42 23.55
C ALA A 107 11.53 -17.63 23.14
N ALA A 108 10.86 -18.65 22.57
CA ALA A 108 11.55 -19.84 22.10
C ALA A 108 12.02 -19.66 20.66
N VAL A 109 13.31 -19.89 20.44
CA VAL A 109 13.95 -19.84 19.13
C VAL A 109 14.38 -21.25 18.74
N HIS A 110 13.79 -21.79 17.68
CA HIS A 110 14.04 -23.13 17.18
C HIS A 110 14.91 -23.07 15.93
N PHE A 111 16.05 -23.78 15.93
CA PHE A 111 16.85 -23.97 14.72
C PHE A 111 16.69 -25.39 14.16
N ASP A 112 16.40 -25.48 12.86
CA ASP A 112 16.42 -26.73 12.09
C ASP A 112 16.84 -26.43 10.64
N ASN A 113 17.54 -27.35 9.99
CA ASN A 113 18.02 -27.17 8.61
C ASN A 113 16.88 -27.04 7.60
N SER A 114 15.68 -27.53 7.93
CA SER A 114 14.49 -27.46 7.09
C SER A 114 13.64 -26.20 7.33
N PHE A 115 13.90 -25.45 8.41
CA PHE A 115 13.11 -24.28 8.72
C PHE A 115 13.47 -23.11 7.79
N PRO A 116 12.46 -22.33 7.36
CA PRO A 116 12.67 -21.04 6.75
C PRO A 116 12.92 -20.00 7.86
N LEU A 117 12.39 -18.80 7.74
CA LEU A 117 12.36 -17.83 8.83
C LEU A 117 10.88 -17.54 9.11
N TRP A 118 10.37 -18.04 10.23
CA TRP A 118 8.98 -17.88 10.66
C TRP A 118 8.88 -17.53 12.14
N GLY A 119 7.83 -16.81 12.50
CA GLY A 119 7.48 -16.40 13.84
C GLY A 119 6.01 -16.62 14.13
N GLY A 120 5.67 -16.63 15.42
CA GLY A 120 4.31 -16.85 15.86
C GLY A 120 4.26 -17.27 17.33
N GLY A 121 3.22 -17.98 17.72
CA GLY A 121 3.12 -18.47 19.09
C GLY A 121 2.21 -19.68 19.21
N TRP A 122 2.28 -20.32 20.36
CA TRP A 122 1.43 -21.46 20.70
C TRP A 122 0.90 -21.30 22.12
N THR A 123 -0.17 -22.02 22.46
CA THR A 123 -0.73 -22.00 23.81
C THR A 123 -0.63 -23.38 24.45
N ARG A 124 -0.15 -23.45 25.70
CA ARG A 124 -0.12 -24.67 26.51
C ARG A 124 -0.48 -24.33 27.95
N ASP A 125 -1.39 -25.10 28.55
CA ASP A 125 -1.85 -24.92 29.93
C ASP A 125 -2.32 -23.49 30.26
N GLY A 126 -2.95 -22.83 29.28
CA GLY A 126 -3.45 -21.45 29.41
C GLY A 126 -2.38 -20.36 29.26
N ILE A 127 -1.14 -20.72 28.92
CA ILE A 127 -0.03 -19.80 28.69
C ILE A 127 0.20 -19.68 27.18
N SER A 128 0.17 -18.45 26.65
CA SER A 128 0.54 -18.14 25.26
C SER A 128 2.04 -17.82 25.19
N TYR A 129 2.79 -18.61 24.43
CA TYR A 129 4.24 -18.52 24.28
C TYR A 129 4.63 -17.87 22.96
N MET A 130 5.71 -17.08 22.98
CA MET A 130 6.36 -16.53 21.78
C MET A 130 7.29 -17.57 21.15
N GLY A 131 7.25 -17.72 19.83
CA GLY A 131 8.00 -18.69 19.07
C GLY A 131 8.60 -18.16 17.77
N MET A 132 9.76 -18.70 17.42
CA MET A 132 10.45 -18.48 16.16
C MET A 132 11.03 -19.80 15.64
N TRP A 133 10.94 -20.05 14.33
CA TRP A 133 11.48 -21.23 13.64
C TRP A 133 12.39 -20.77 12.51
N ILE A 134 13.69 -21.04 12.66
CA ILE A 134 14.75 -20.35 11.93
C ILE A 134 15.70 -21.37 11.30
N GLY A 135 15.91 -21.26 9.99
CA GLY A 135 16.96 -21.95 9.29
C GLY A 135 18.33 -21.34 9.63
N PRO A 136 19.43 -22.11 9.70
CA PRO A 136 20.73 -21.58 10.11
C PRO A 136 21.23 -20.40 9.27
N GLY A 137 20.90 -20.37 7.97
CA GLY A 137 21.24 -19.26 7.08
C GLY A 137 20.53 -17.94 7.39
N ALA A 138 19.36 -18.01 8.03
CA ALA A 138 18.54 -16.86 8.42
C ALA A 138 18.88 -16.32 9.82
N ALA A 139 19.67 -17.03 10.63
CA ALA A 139 20.06 -16.61 11.98
C ALA A 139 20.83 -15.28 12.04
N ARG A 140 21.31 -14.78 10.90
CA ARG A 140 22.01 -13.49 10.75
C ARG A 140 21.16 -12.38 10.12
N ASP A 141 19.94 -12.69 9.70
CA ASP A 141 19.03 -11.73 9.08
C ASP A 141 18.36 -10.89 10.17
N ARG A 142 19.03 -9.80 10.59
CA ARG A 142 18.52 -8.94 11.67
C ARG A 142 17.11 -8.42 11.41
N TRP A 143 16.79 -8.06 10.17
CA TRP A 143 15.48 -7.50 9.81
C TRP A 143 14.41 -8.57 9.89
N GLY A 144 14.69 -9.74 9.30
CA GLY A 144 13.81 -10.89 9.38
C GLY A 144 13.64 -11.39 10.83
N LEU A 145 14.69 -11.43 11.64
CA LEU A 145 14.59 -11.78 13.07
C LEU A 145 13.65 -10.84 13.83
N ALA A 146 13.74 -9.53 13.58
CA ALA A 146 12.85 -8.56 14.21
C ALA A 146 11.40 -8.72 13.73
N HIS A 147 11.20 -8.95 12.43
CA HIS A 147 9.89 -9.24 11.84
C HIS A 147 9.24 -10.48 12.49
N GLU A 148 9.94 -11.61 12.51
CA GLU A 148 9.40 -12.86 13.08
C GLU A 148 9.24 -12.79 14.60
N PHE A 149 10.14 -12.10 15.30
CA PHE A 149 9.97 -11.90 16.73
C PHE A 149 8.69 -11.09 17.02
N MET A 150 8.34 -10.13 16.16
CA MET A 150 7.08 -9.41 16.31
C MET A 150 5.86 -10.33 16.19
N HIS A 151 5.87 -11.33 15.30
CA HIS A 151 4.80 -12.34 15.27
C HIS A 151 4.70 -13.11 16.59
N GLY A 152 5.86 -13.40 17.22
CA GLY A 152 5.93 -13.87 18.59
C GLY A 152 5.19 -12.96 19.57
N VAL A 153 5.56 -11.69 19.60
CA VAL A 153 4.96 -10.70 20.50
C VAL A 153 3.45 -10.55 20.25
N GLN A 154 3.00 -10.49 18.99
CA GLN A 154 1.59 -10.40 18.60
C GLN A 154 0.76 -11.52 19.21
N SER A 155 1.30 -12.75 19.29
CA SER A 155 0.62 -13.92 19.87
C SER A 155 0.35 -13.81 21.38
N THR A 156 1.04 -12.90 22.08
CA THR A 156 0.83 -12.62 23.51
C THR A 156 -0.14 -11.48 23.77
N THR A 157 -0.58 -10.79 22.70
CA THR A 157 -1.57 -9.72 22.78
C THR A 157 -2.98 -10.29 22.62
N GLN A 158 -3.99 -9.44 22.82
CA GLN A 158 -5.36 -9.80 22.45
C GLN A 158 -5.58 -9.86 20.94
N ALA A 159 -4.69 -9.24 20.14
CA ALA A 159 -4.76 -9.16 18.70
C ALA A 159 -6.18 -8.81 18.19
N PHE A 160 -6.69 -9.58 17.23
CA PHE A 160 -7.93 -9.27 16.50
C PHE A 160 -8.82 -10.52 16.35
N PRO A 161 -9.43 -11.03 17.43
CA PRO A 161 -10.22 -12.26 17.40
C PRO A 161 -11.46 -12.15 16.50
N GLU A 162 -11.89 -10.93 16.18
CA GLU A 162 -13.01 -10.68 15.28
C GLU A 162 -12.56 -10.12 13.93
N CYS A 163 -11.29 -10.26 13.53
CA CYS A 163 -10.82 -9.94 12.17
C CYS A 163 -11.46 -10.85 11.10
N GLY A 164 -11.95 -12.04 11.51
CA GLY A 164 -12.66 -12.99 10.66
C GLY A 164 -11.76 -13.73 9.66
N GLY A 165 -12.33 -14.73 8.98
CA GLY A 165 -11.63 -15.50 7.96
C GLY A 165 -10.65 -16.55 8.48
N ASP A 166 -9.81 -17.09 7.59
CA ASP A 166 -8.72 -18.04 7.90
C ASP A 166 -7.47 -17.35 8.49
N GLY A 167 -7.42 -16.03 8.48
CA GLY A 167 -6.31 -15.22 9.02
C GLY A 167 -6.60 -13.72 8.95
N CYS A 168 -5.80 -12.92 9.65
CA CYS A 168 -5.97 -11.47 9.71
C CYS A 168 -4.88 -10.73 8.93
N TRP A 169 -5.28 -9.90 7.96
CA TRP A 169 -4.39 -9.30 6.97
C TRP A 169 -3.36 -8.30 7.52
N ILE A 170 -3.58 -7.75 8.71
CA ILE A 170 -2.76 -6.66 9.27
C ILE A 170 -1.49 -7.16 9.98
N PHE A 171 -1.40 -8.47 10.26
CA PHE A 171 -0.30 -9.04 11.03
C PHE A 171 1.06 -8.79 10.37
N GLU A 172 1.15 -9.11 9.07
CA GLU A 172 2.34 -8.90 8.25
C GLU A 172 2.73 -7.43 8.12
N SER A 173 1.73 -6.55 7.96
CA SER A 173 1.93 -5.11 7.84
C SER A 173 2.61 -4.58 9.10
N HIS A 174 2.11 -4.96 10.28
CA HIS A 174 2.68 -4.55 11.55
C HIS A 174 4.05 -5.19 11.80
N ALA A 175 4.23 -6.48 11.47
CA ALA A 175 5.51 -7.15 11.60
C ALA A 175 6.59 -6.58 10.67
N ASN A 176 6.23 -5.97 9.53
CA ASN A 176 7.16 -5.19 8.71
C ASN A 176 7.38 -3.76 9.24
N TRP A 177 6.37 -3.16 9.87
CA TRP A 177 6.47 -1.83 10.46
C TRP A 177 7.44 -1.77 11.65
N MET A 178 7.42 -2.79 12.50
CA MET A 178 8.24 -2.85 13.72
C MET A 178 9.76 -2.83 13.46
N PRO A 179 10.34 -3.66 12.57
CA PRO A 179 11.75 -3.55 12.22
C PRO A 179 12.07 -2.22 11.51
N HIS A 180 11.11 -1.63 10.78
CA HIS A 180 11.27 -0.29 10.21
C HIS A 180 11.40 0.79 11.28
N GLN A 181 10.97 0.57 12.52
CA GLN A 181 11.23 1.50 13.62
C GLN A 181 12.66 1.42 14.15
N ILE A 182 13.37 0.31 13.89
CA ILE A 182 14.75 0.08 14.33
C ILE A 182 15.74 0.50 13.23
N TRP A 183 15.54 0.02 12.00
CA TRP A 183 16.38 0.34 10.85
C TRP A 183 15.62 1.25 9.88
N ARG A 184 15.55 2.53 10.23
CA ARG A 184 14.71 3.55 9.55
C ARG A 184 15.02 3.74 8.06
N ASP A 185 16.20 3.34 7.57
CA ASP A 185 16.62 3.52 6.18
C ASP A 185 16.13 2.42 5.22
N GLU A 186 15.56 1.33 5.74
CA GLU A 186 15.03 0.21 4.99
C GLU A 186 13.50 0.27 4.93
N VAL A 187 12.94 0.44 3.73
CA VAL A 187 11.48 0.46 3.50
C VAL A 187 10.93 -0.92 3.06
N HIS A 188 11.81 -1.91 2.91
CA HIS A 188 11.44 -3.26 2.49
C HIS A 188 10.53 -3.26 1.23
N CYS A 189 9.48 -4.08 1.19
CA CYS A 189 8.58 -4.21 0.03
C CYS A 189 7.47 -3.16 -0.05
N SER A 190 7.52 -2.10 0.76
CA SER A 190 6.43 -1.13 0.91
C SER A 190 6.14 -0.31 -0.35
N GLU A 191 7.08 -0.27 -1.32
CA GLU A 191 6.87 0.32 -2.63
C GLU A 191 5.64 -0.27 -3.36
N MET A 192 5.20 -1.48 -3.02
CA MET A 192 4.00 -2.10 -3.60
C MET A 192 2.73 -1.25 -3.42
N LEU A 193 2.46 -0.76 -2.21
CA LEU A 193 1.31 0.12 -1.96
C LEU A 193 1.47 1.45 -2.69
N VAL A 194 2.70 1.98 -2.72
CA VAL A 194 3.01 3.24 -3.41
C VAL A 194 2.67 3.15 -4.89
N ASN A 195 2.95 2.01 -5.51
CA ASN A 195 2.72 1.75 -6.93
C ASN A 195 1.25 1.50 -7.26
N MET A 196 0.44 1.04 -6.31
CA MET A 196 -0.95 0.61 -6.51
C MET A 196 -1.89 1.25 -5.49
N PRO A 197 -1.87 2.59 -5.33
CA PRO A 197 -2.56 3.25 -4.22
C PRO A 197 -4.08 3.14 -4.32
N HIS A 198 -4.64 2.86 -5.51
CA HIS A 198 -6.07 2.73 -5.75
C HIS A 198 -6.67 1.45 -5.14
N LEU A 199 -5.85 0.48 -4.76
CA LEU A 199 -6.31 -0.75 -4.14
C LEU A 199 -6.76 -0.53 -2.70
N TYR A 200 -7.69 -1.36 -2.22
CA TYR A 200 -8.20 -1.17 -0.86
C TYR A 200 -7.07 -1.39 0.15
N TYR A 201 -7.02 -0.57 1.20
CA TYR A 201 -6.01 -0.77 2.24
C TYR A 201 -6.25 -2.13 2.92
N GLY A 202 -5.21 -2.98 2.90
CA GLY A 202 -5.26 -4.39 3.32
C GLY A 202 -5.40 -5.38 2.17
N ASN A 203 -5.18 -4.94 0.92
CA ASN A 203 -5.23 -5.80 -0.25
C ASN A 203 -4.22 -6.94 -0.15
N THR A 204 -4.63 -8.12 -0.59
CA THR A 204 -3.80 -9.32 -0.54
C THR A 204 -2.44 -9.16 -1.19
N ARG A 205 -2.35 -8.26 -2.17
CA ARG A 205 -1.17 -8.05 -3.00
C ARG A 205 -0.20 -7.00 -2.44
N ASP A 206 -0.64 -6.13 -1.53
CA ASP A 206 0.19 -5.09 -0.92
C ASP A 206 0.27 -5.17 0.61
N ARG A 207 -0.59 -5.97 1.26
CA ARG A 207 -0.70 -6.04 2.73
C ARG A 207 0.59 -6.36 3.45
N TYR A 208 1.49 -7.11 2.81
CA TYR A 208 2.73 -7.51 3.46
C TYR A 208 3.55 -6.28 3.87
N CYS A 209 3.49 -5.18 3.11
CA CYS A 209 4.24 -3.96 3.41
C CYS A 209 3.43 -2.67 3.30
N ASN A 210 2.11 -2.68 3.53
CA ASN A 210 1.28 -1.46 3.43
C ASN A 210 1.33 -0.57 4.70
N TRP A 211 2.36 -0.67 5.52
CA TRP A 211 2.47 -0.05 6.85
C TRP A 211 2.62 1.49 6.86
N GLN A 212 2.64 2.17 5.71
CA GLN A 212 2.83 3.62 5.64
C GLN A 212 1.75 4.40 6.41
N PHE A 213 0.53 3.87 6.50
CA PHE A 213 -0.50 4.49 7.35
C PHE A 213 -0.13 4.42 8.84
N PHE A 214 0.59 3.39 9.29
CA PHE A 214 1.10 3.33 10.67
C PHE A 214 2.19 4.36 10.92
N GLU A 215 3.04 4.68 9.94
CA GLU A 215 3.98 5.81 10.06
C GLU A 215 3.21 7.12 10.26
N PHE A 216 2.22 7.39 9.41
CA PHE A 216 1.43 8.60 9.54
C PHE A 216 0.65 8.67 10.86
N LEU A 217 0.05 7.55 11.30
CA LEU A 217 -0.60 7.47 12.60
C LEU A 217 0.39 7.71 13.75
N LYS A 218 1.58 7.11 13.69
CA LYS A 218 2.65 7.33 14.67
C LYS A 218 3.03 8.80 14.73
N ASP A 219 3.20 9.46 13.60
CA ASP A 219 3.62 10.87 13.56
C ASP A 219 2.55 11.82 14.10
N ARG A 220 1.28 11.45 13.97
CA ARG A 220 0.12 12.23 14.42
C ARG A 220 -0.30 11.93 15.86
N HIS A 221 -0.14 10.68 16.30
CA HIS A 221 -0.75 10.15 17.51
C HIS A 221 0.20 9.28 18.35
N CYS A 222 1.50 9.36 18.10
CA CYS A 222 2.57 8.60 18.76
C CYS A 222 2.55 7.09 18.46
N TYR A 223 3.62 6.39 18.84
CA TYR A 223 3.70 4.92 18.77
C TYR A 223 2.53 4.23 19.48
N SER A 224 2.04 4.80 20.57
CA SER A 224 0.92 4.26 21.36
C SER A 224 -0.35 4.04 20.53
N ALA A 225 -0.64 4.87 19.52
CA ALA A 225 -1.82 4.66 18.68
C ALA A 225 -1.78 3.32 17.92
N VAL A 226 -0.60 2.96 17.40
CA VAL A 226 -0.38 1.67 16.71
C VAL A 226 -0.32 0.53 17.73
N ASN A 227 0.36 0.73 18.86
CA ASN A 227 0.47 -0.29 19.92
C ASN A 227 -0.91 -0.65 20.52
N ASP A 228 -1.73 0.36 20.80
CA ASP A 228 -3.05 0.19 21.42
C ASP A 228 -4.03 -0.55 20.50
N MET A 229 -3.86 -0.44 19.18
CA MET A 229 -4.61 -1.27 18.23
C MET A 229 -4.48 -2.76 18.58
N TRP A 230 -3.30 -3.21 19.04
CA TRP A 230 -3.04 -4.60 19.43
C TRP A 230 -3.43 -4.90 20.88
N ALA A 231 -3.15 -4.00 21.81
CA ALA A 231 -3.30 -4.27 23.24
C ALA A 231 -4.67 -3.91 23.84
N HIS A 232 -5.41 -2.99 23.22
CA HIS A 232 -6.65 -2.47 23.77
C HIS A 232 -7.74 -3.55 23.91
N GLN A 233 -8.42 -3.57 25.07
CA GLN A 233 -9.57 -4.44 25.35
C GLN A 233 -10.85 -3.89 24.72
N ALA A 234 -11.08 -4.17 23.44
CA ALA A 234 -12.31 -3.74 22.76
C ALA A 234 -13.53 -4.61 23.14
N PRO A 235 -14.74 -4.01 23.20
CA PRO A 235 -16.00 -4.74 23.32
C PRO A 235 -16.17 -5.77 22.21
N SER A 236 -16.97 -6.82 22.46
CA SER A 236 -17.33 -7.77 21.40
C SER A 236 -18.13 -7.05 20.29
N GLY A 237 -17.86 -7.41 19.04
CA GLY A 237 -18.33 -6.73 17.83
C GLY A 237 -17.41 -5.60 17.35
N GLN A 238 -16.32 -5.32 18.06
CA GLN A 238 -15.35 -4.26 17.74
C GLN A 238 -13.88 -4.72 17.79
N ARG A 239 -13.63 -6.03 17.68
CA ARG A 239 -12.28 -6.62 17.82
C ARG A 239 -11.59 -6.90 16.48
N ASP A 240 -11.94 -6.13 15.46
CA ASP A 240 -11.23 -6.02 14.18
C ASP A 240 -10.19 -4.87 14.25
N PRO A 241 -9.09 -4.89 13.47
CA PRO A 241 -8.01 -3.91 13.62
C PRO A 241 -8.46 -2.45 13.67
N TRP A 242 -9.28 -2.02 12.71
CA TRP A 242 -9.68 -0.62 12.65
C TRP A 242 -10.74 -0.26 13.67
N GLN A 243 -11.59 -1.21 14.04
CA GLN A 243 -12.54 -1.00 15.13
C GLN A 243 -11.80 -0.86 16.47
N LYS A 244 -10.72 -1.62 16.69
CA LYS A 244 -9.88 -1.46 17.89
C LYS A 244 -9.13 -0.14 17.91
N LEU A 245 -8.60 0.31 16.77
CA LEU A 245 -7.99 1.64 16.66
C LEU A 245 -9.02 2.73 16.98
N MET A 246 -10.20 2.68 16.36
CA MET A 246 -11.28 3.63 16.65
C MET A 246 -11.68 3.60 18.13
N ALA A 247 -11.84 2.41 18.71
CA ALA A 247 -12.19 2.26 20.12
C ALA A 247 -11.10 2.80 21.06
N SER A 248 -9.82 2.52 20.79
CA SER A 248 -8.71 2.97 21.64
C SER A 248 -8.50 4.48 21.58
N GLN A 249 -8.76 5.09 20.43
CA GLN A 249 -8.61 6.53 20.23
C GLN A 249 -9.89 7.33 20.49
N GLY A 250 -11.03 6.65 20.73
CA GLY A 250 -12.33 7.28 20.86
C GLY A 250 -12.82 7.94 19.57
N TRP A 251 -12.44 7.37 18.42
CA TRP A 251 -12.83 7.86 17.10
C TRP A 251 -14.10 7.19 16.58
N ASP A 252 -14.86 7.94 15.80
CA ASP A 252 -15.81 7.36 14.85
C ASP A 252 -15.15 7.07 13.49
N ILE A 253 -15.94 6.49 12.57
CA ILE A 253 -15.48 6.16 11.23
C ILE A 253 -15.13 7.40 10.39
N GLU A 254 -15.78 8.53 10.62
CA GLU A 254 -15.51 9.76 9.87
C GLU A 254 -14.17 10.38 10.28
N GLN A 255 -13.80 10.28 11.56
CA GLN A 255 -12.48 10.68 12.06
C GLN A 255 -11.37 9.75 11.54
N LEU A 256 -11.60 8.43 11.50
CA LEU A 256 -10.66 7.51 10.84
C LEU A 256 -10.52 7.84 9.35
N ASN A 257 -11.64 8.13 8.68
CA ASN A 257 -11.66 8.51 7.27
C ASN A 257 -10.89 9.81 7.01
N ASP A 258 -10.99 10.80 7.90
CA ASP A 258 -10.19 12.03 7.83
C ASP A 258 -8.69 11.73 7.85
N LEU A 259 -8.23 10.82 8.73
CA LEU A 259 -6.83 10.44 8.80
C LEU A 259 -6.33 9.74 7.53
N PHE A 260 -7.14 8.87 6.92
CA PHE A 260 -6.81 8.30 5.61
C PHE A 260 -6.73 9.37 4.51
N GLY A 261 -7.61 10.38 4.57
CA GLY A 261 -7.59 11.54 3.68
C GLY A 261 -6.31 12.36 3.80
N GLU A 262 -5.96 12.74 5.03
CA GLU A 262 -4.71 13.48 5.32
C GLU A 262 -3.48 12.65 4.93
N TRP A 263 -3.42 11.37 5.32
CA TRP A 263 -2.33 10.46 4.97
C TRP A 263 -2.08 10.41 3.45
N ALA A 264 -3.13 10.22 2.66
CA ALA A 264 -3.00 10.16 1.20
C ALA A 264 -2.45 11.48 0.62
N MET A 265 -2.84 12.64 1.18
CA MET A 265 -2.29 13.94 0.78
C MET A 265 -0.79 14.07 1.13
N HIS A 266 -0.39 13.54 2.29
CA HIS A 266 1.01 13.52 2.74
C HIS A 266 1.91 12.59 1.90
N ASN A 267 1.35 11.57 1.25
CA ASN A 267 2.10 10.65 0.38
C ASN A 267 2.62 11.30 -0.92
N ILE A 268 2.23 12.54 -1.24
CA ILE A 268 2.76 13.27 -2.40
C ILE A 268 4.25 13.59 -2.23
N THR A 269 4.66 13.99 -1.02
CA THR A 269 6.04 14.39 -0.71
C THR A 269 6.71 13.47 0.32
N TRP A 270 5.96 12.55 0.91
CA TRP A 270 6.39 11.63 1.97
C TRP A 270 6.96 12.36 3.19
N ASP A 271 6.37 13.48 3.57
CA ASP A 271 6.83 14.38 4.63
C ASP A 271 6.61 13.86 6.07
N TYR A 272 6.66 12.53 6.22
CA TYR A 272 6.65 11.83 7.50
C TYR A 272 7.84 12.27 8.37
N ARG A 273 7.63 12.15 9.68
CA ARG A 273 8.54 12.56 10.73
C ARG A 273 8.76 11.41 11.70
N ASP A 274 9.46 11.67 12.79
CA ASP A 274 9.38 10.83 13.98
C ASP A 274 8.85 11.70 15.12
N PRO A 275 7.90 11.20 15.93
CA PRO A 275 7.45 11.92 17.10
C PRO A 275 8.45 11.74 18.27
N PRO A 276 8.46 12.63 19.27
CA PRO A 276 9.18 12.41 20.52
C PRO A 276 8.84 11.03 21.15
N PRO A 277 9.71 10.43 21.98
CA PRO A 277 11.04 10.89 22.39
C PRO A 277 12.14 10.60 21.36
N ALA A 278 11.81 10.05 20.19
CA ALA A 278 12.76 10.01 19.09
C ALA A 278 13.17 11.45 18.74
N ASP A 279 14.41 11.64 18.29
CA ASP A 279 14.84 12.93 17.75
C ASP A 279 13.92 13.23 16.57
N ALA A 280 13.08 14.27 16.69
CA ALA A 280 11.95 14.56 15.79
C ALA A 280 12.39 14.91 14.35
N GLY A 281 12.97 13.93 13.68
CA GLY A 281 13.68 14.02 12.43
C GLY A 281 12.71 13.95 11.26
N ASP A 282 13.00 14.75 10.24
CA ASP A 282 12.39 14.63 8.93
C ASP A 282 12.84 13.31 8.27
N GLN A 283 11.90 12.41 8.01
CA GLN A 283 12.15 11.10 7.37
C GLN A 283 11.90 11.14 5.86
N SER A 284 11.50 12.28 5.33
CA SER A 284 11.03 12.38 3.95
C SER A 284 12.09 12.03 2.90
N SER A 285 13.36 12.29 3.21
CA SER A 285 14.48 11.90 2.35
C SER A 285 14.67 10.39 2.21
N VAL A 286 14.28 9.60 3.22
CA VAL A 286 14.32 8.13 3.16
C VAL A 286 13.32 7.62 2.14
N TYR A 287 12.07 8.03 2.28
CA TYR A 287 10.97 7.58 1.43
C TYR A 287 11.12 8.08 -0.01
N ARG A 288 11.47 9.36 -0.22
CA ARG A 288 11.71 9.88 -1.58
C ARG A 288 12.88 9.18 -2.26
N ARG A 289 13.94 8.82 -1.53
CA ARG A 289 15.07 8.06 -2.09
C ARG A 289 14.63 6.65 -2.49
N ALA A 290 13.86 5.97 -1.65
CA ALA A 290 13.47 4.58 -1.89
C ALA A 290 12.36 4.47 -2.96
N TYR A 291 11.28 5.23 -2.82
CA TYR A 291 10.12 5.17 -3.72
C TYR A 291 10.35 5.95 -5.01
N GLY A 292 11.20 6.99 -5.01
CA GLY A 292 11.38 7.88 -6.14
C GLY A 292 10.19 8.82 -6.35
N SER A 293 10.18 9.51 -7.50
CA SER A 293 9.12 10.46 -7.85
C SER A 293 7.75 9.78 -8.02
N ILE A 294 6.68 10.52 -7.68
CA ILE A 294 5.32 10.15 -8.04
C ILE A 294 5.05 10.34 -9.54
N GLU A 295 5.78 11.25 -10.19
CA GLU A 295 5.68 11.51 -11.63
C GLU A 295 6.19 10.31 -12.45
N PRO A 296 5.36 9.70 -13.31
CA PRO A 296 5.75 8.53 -14.07
C PRO A 296 6.60 8.90 -15.29
N ASP A 297 7.66 8.13 -15.55
CA ASP A 297 8.29 8.12 -16.88
C ASP A 297 7.49 7.19 -17.79
N LEU A 298 6.70 7.79 -18.68
CA LEU A 298 5.82 7.04 -19.58
C LEU A 298 6.53 6.46 -20.80
N THR A 299 7.84 6.69 -20.98
CA THR A 299 8.63 6.15 -22.10
C THR A 299 9.03 4.68 -21.85
N ALA A 300 9.55 3.99 -22.87
CA ALA A 300 10.09 2.63 -22.71
C ALA A 300 11.24 2.49 -21.68
N ARG A 301 11.84 3.62 -21.24
CA ARG A 301 12.92 3.61 -20.23
C ARG A 301 12.39 3.71 -18.79
N GLY A 302 11.15 4.15 -18.62
CA GLY A 302 10.52 4.29 -17.32
C GLY A 302 10.16 2.95 -16.69
N ARG A 303 10.34 2.85 -15.37
CA ARG A 303 9.99 1.67 -14.57
C ARG A 303 8.50 1.36 -14.70
N THR A 304 8.18 0.14 -15.13
CA THR A 304 6.81 -0.24 -15.53
C THR A 304 5.84 -0.26 -14.35
N GLU A 305 6.23 -0.84 -13.24
CA GLU A 305 5.47 -0.97 -12.00
C GLU A 305 5.12 0.38 -11.34
N ARG A 306 5.80 1.47 -11.70
CA ARG A 306 5.52 2.81 -11.16
C ARG A 306 4.44 3.57 -11.95
N ARG A 307 3.92 3.02 -13.04
CA ARG A 307 3.00 3.71 -13.96
C ARG A 307 1.60 3.92 -13.41
N LEU A 308 1.21 3.20 -12.36
CA LEU A 308 -0.13 3.30 -11.77
C LEU A 308 -0.22 4.23 -10.55
N ARG A 309 0.87 4.96 -10.23
CA ARG A 309 0.93 5.93 -9.12
C ARG A 309 0.05 7.16 -9.31
N LEU A 310 0.01 7.67 -10.55
CA LEU A 310 -0.83 8.81 -10.93
C LEU A 310 -2.01 8.35 -11.75
N THR A 311 -3.21 8.62 -11.26
CA THR A 311 -4.45 8.38 -11.96
C THR A 311 -4.61 9.39 -13.09
N GLU A 312 -4.79 8.89 -14.30
CA GLU A 312 -5.22 9.69 -15.45
C GLU A 312 -6.75 9.73 -15.48
N LEU A 313 -7.32 10.93 -15.53
CA LEU A 313 -8.78 11.09 -15.64
C LEU A 313 -9.21 10.97 -17.11
N GLU A 314 -10.43 10.51 -17.33
CA GLU A 314 -11.05 10.43 -18.64
C GLU A 314 -11.98 11.63 -18.86
N ALA A 315 -12.05 12.11 -20.11
CA ALA A 315 -13.08 13.06 -20.52
C ALA A 315 -14.48 12.47 -20.31
N LEU A 316 -15.37 13.19 -19.62
CA LEU A 316 -16.75 12.72 -19.37
C LEU A 316 -17.60 12.71 -20.65
N GLY A 317 -17.29 13.60 -21.60
CA GLY A 317 -18.00 13.75 -22.87
C GLY A 317 -17.11 14.34 -23.96
N ALA A 318 -17.63 14.41 -25.18
CA ALA A 318 -16.89 14.93 -26.33
C ALA A 318 -16.56 16.43 -26.23
N ASP A 319 -17.35 17.18 -25.45
CA ASP A 319 -17.21 18.63 -25.24
C ASP A 319 -16.31 18.97 -24.02
N TRP A 320 -15.44 18.04 -23.62
CA TRP A 320 -14.55 18.17 -22.45
C TRP A 320 -13.68 19.44 -22.48
N ALA A 321 -13.34 19.92 -23.68
CA ALA A 321 -12.54 21.12 -23.84
C ALA A 321 -13.32 22.39 -23.39
N GLN A 322 -14.64 22.38 -23.50
CA GLN A 322 -15.53 23.48 -23.15
C GLN A 322 -16.11 23.32 -21.74
N ASP A 323 -16.61 22.12 -21.40
CA ASP A 323 -17.29 21.90 -20.12
C ASP A 323 -16.34 21.54 -18.97
N ARG A 324 -15.09 21.15 -19.29
CA ARG A 324 -14.03 20.79 -18.34
C ARG A 324 -14.43 19.67 -17.38
N ARG A 325 -15.25 18.72 -17.84
CA ARG A 325 -15.71 17.59 -17.02
C ARG A 325 -14.94 16.31 -17.30
N PHE A 326 -14.45 15.73 -16.21
CA PHE A 326 -13.65 14.52 -16.22
C PHE A 326 -14.15 13.51 -15.19
N VAL A 327 -13.78 12.25 -15.36
CA VAL A 327 -14.18 11.13 -14.50
C VAL A 327 -12.99 10.23 -14.21
N SER A 328 -12.93 9.67 -13.00
CA SER A 328 -11.99 8.60 -12.69
C SER A 328 -12.35 7.34 -13.49
N PRO A 329 -11.40 6.66 -14.16
CA PRO A 329 -11.65 5.39 -14.82
C PRO A 329 -12.21 4.36 -13.84
N TYR A 330 -13.21 3.58 -14.23
CA TYR A 330 -13.84 2.61 -13.30
C TYR A 330 -12.83 1.65 -12.66
N HIS A 331 -11.86 1.15 -13.43
CA HIS A 331 -10.83 0.23 -12.94
C HIS A 331 -9.72 0.89 -12.11
N TRP A 332 -9.58 2.22 -12.19
CA TRP A 332 -8.62 3.00 -11.41
C TRP A 332 -9.25 3.70 -10.21
N ALA A 333 -10.57 3.84 -10.18
CA ALA A 333 -11.29 4.44 -9.07
C ALA A 333 -10.89 3.76 -7.75
N PRO A 334 -10.69 4.56 -6.68
CA PRO A 334 -10.16 4.03 -5.43
C PRO A 334 -11.13 3.01 -4.86
N GLN A 335 -10.60 1.92 -4.33
CA GLN A 335 -11.32 0.96 -3.51
C GLN A 335 -11.24 1.41 -2.04
N ARG A 336 -11.98 0.77 -1.12
CA ARG A 336 -12.05 1.17 0.31
C ARG A 336 -10.68 1.53 0.92
N TRP A 337 -10.48 2.79 1.29
CA TRP A 337 -9.25 3.39 1.82
C TRP A 337 -8.02 3.32 0.91
N GLY A 338 -8.19 2.90 -0.33
CA GLY A 338 -7.30 3.26 -1.42
C GLY A 338 -7.54 4.70 -1.85
N TYR A 339 -6.58 5.24 -2.60
CA TYR A 339 -6.60 6.61 -3.06
C TYR A 339 -6.12 6.75 -4.52
N ASN A 340 -6.57 7.83 -5.15
CA ASN A 340 -6.11 8.30 -6.44
C ASN A 340 -5.32 9.60 -6.25
N VAL A 341 -4.32 9.78 -7.10
CA VAL A 341 -3.60 11.03 -7.23
C VAL A 341 -3.68 11.45 -8.69
N ALA A 342 -4.42 12.50 -8.99
CA ALA A 342 -4.50 13.07 -10.33
C ALA A 342 -3.64 14.33 -10.40
N ARG A 343 -2.67 14.32 -11.31
CA ARG A 343 -1.87 15.53 -11.59
C ARG A 343 -2.73 16.56 -12.30
N LEU A 344 -2.65 17.80 -11.85
CA LEU A 344 -3.27 18.96 -12.49
C LEU A 344 -2.17 19.88 -13.06
N HIS A 345 -2.45 20.44 -14.22
CA HIS A 345 -1.64 21.44 -14.91
C HIS A 345 -2.38 22.78 -14.84
N PRO A 346 -2.04 23.65 -13.88
CA PRO A 346 -2.54 25.01 -13.88
C PRO A 346 -2.29 25.69 -15.23
N GLU A 347 -3.28 26.44 -15.70
CA GLU A 347 -3.14 27.21 -16.94
C GLU A 347 -2.08 28.32 -16.77
N PRO A 348 -1.47 28.80 -17.87
CA PRO A 348 -0.58 29.96 -17.81
C PRO A 348 -1.28 31.12 -17.10
N ASP A 349 -0.58 31.71 -16.12
CA ASP A 349 -1.05 32.84 -15.30
C ASP A 349 -2.28 32.56 -14.40
N ALA A 350 -2.69 31.30 -14.24
CA ALA A 350 -3.70 30.94 -13.26
C ALA A 350 -3.24 31.33 -11.84
N ALA A 351 -4.06 32.11 -11.14
CA ALA A 351 -3.85 32.45 -9.72
C ALA A 351 -4.57 31.48 -8.77
N SER A 352 -5.55 30.73 -9.29
CA SER A 352 -6.30 29.74 -8.54
C SER A 352 -6.80 28.62 -9.45
N VAL A 353 -6.96 27.43 -8.87
CA VAL A 353 -7.63 26.30 -9.49
C VAL A 353 -8.88 25.95 -8.70
N ARG A 354 -9.99 25.76 -9.39
CA ARG A 354 -11.28 25.39 -8.80
C ARG A 354 -11.67 23.99 -9.23
N VAL A 355 -12.06 23.16 -8.26
CA VAL A 355 -12.51 21.79 -8.45
C VAL A 355 -13.92 21.67 -7.91
N VAL A 356 -14.87 21.33 -8.77
CA VAL A 356 -16.20 20.85 -8.35
C VAL A 356 -16.16 19.33 -8.38
N PHE A 357 -16.35 18.70 -7.23
CA PHE A 357 -16.25 17.26 -7.05
C PHE A 357 -17.64 16.63 -6.95
N ARG A 358 -17.80 15.44 -7.55
CA ARG A 358 -18.98 14.58 -7.36
C ARG A 358 -18.60 13.10 -7.37
N GLY A 359 -18.82 12.42 -6.26
CA GLY A 359 -18.73 10.96 -6.15
C GLY A 359 -19.90 10.24 -6.81
N VAL A 360 -19.64 9.06 -7.38
CA VAL A 360 -20.66 8.17 -7.96
C VAL A 360 -21.07 7.16 -6.89
N THR A 361 -22.16 7.47 -6.19
CA THR A 361 -22.66 6.62 -5.09
C THR A 361 -23.16 5.27 -5.60
N GLN A 362 -22.87 4.21 -4.84
CA GLN A 362 -23.31 2.85 -5.13
C GLN A 362 -24.10 2.29 -3.96
N GLU A 363 -25.16 1.55 -4.28
CA GLU A 363 -25.95 0.81 -3.29
C GLU A 363 -25.06 -0.23 -2.58
N GLY A 364 -25.21 -0.34 -1.26
CA GLY A 364 -24.44 -1.27 -0.43
C GLY A 364 -22.99 -0.85 -0.10
N ALA A 365 -22.44 0.12 -0.81
CA ALA A 365 -21.06 0.58 -0.62
C ALA A 365 -20.89 1.53 0.58
N SER A 366 -21.98 2.13 1.08
CA SER A 366 -21.93 3.23 2.06
C SER A 366 -20.97 4.33 1.59
N SER A 367 -21.18 4.79 0.35
CA SER A 367 -20.25 5.65 -0.37
C SER A 367 -19.87 6.93 0.37
N GLY A 368 -18.57 7.17 0.48
CA GLY A 368 -18.00 8.40 1.03
C GLY A 368 -16.60 8.64 0.44
N TRP A 369 -16.19 9.91 0.46
CA TRP A 369 -14.91 10.35 -0.06
C TRP A 369 -14.27 11.37 0.89
N ARG A 370 -12.93 11.38 0.85
CA ARG A 370 -12.09 12.48 1.29
C ARG A 370 -11.26 12.94 0.12
N TRP A 371 -11.14 14.24 -0.05
CA TRP A 371 -10.37 14.77 -1.17
C TRP A 371 -9.79 16.15 -0.84
N GLY A 372 -8.73 16.51 -1.55
CA GLY A 372 -8.05 17.77 -1.36
C GLY A 372 -7.03 18.03 -2.45
N LEU A 373 -6.51 19.25 -2.47
CA LEU A 373 -5.44 19.68 -3.36
C LEU A 373 -4.12 19.76 -2.59
N VAL A 374 -3.05 19.31 -3.24
CA VAL A 374 -1.68 19.42 -2.74
C VAL A 374 -0.87 20.17 -3.77
N ALA A 375 -0.42 21.38 -3.43
CA ALA A 375 0.62 22.06 -4.19
C ALA A 375 1.99 21.68 -3.65
N THR A 376 2.98 21.57 -4.52
CA THR A 376 4.38 21.34 -4.13
C THR A 376 5.33 22.24 -4.90
N ASP A 377 6.55 22.36 -4.38
CA ASP A 377 7.68 22.81 -5.18
C ASP A 377 7.96 21.87 -6.36
N PRO A 378 8.68 22.33 -7.40
CA PRO A 378 9.06 21.51 -8.55
C PRO A 378 9.76 20.20 -8.17
N GLU A 379 10.55 20.22 -7.10
CA GLU A 379 11.36 19.09 -6.62
C GLU A 379 10.59 18.08 -5.75
N LEU A 380 9.30 18.32 -5.45
CA LEU A 380 8.45 17.48 -4.60
C LEU A 380 9.00 17.28 -3.18
N THR A 381 9.63 18.32 -2.61
CA THR A 381 10.22 18.26 -1.26
C THR A 381 9.41 19.01 -0.22
N THR A 382 8.58 19.96 -0.64
CA THR A 382 7.72 20.76 0.24
C THR A 382 6.30 20.77 -0.31
N ALA A 383 5.31 20.72 0.58
CA ALA A 383 3.91 20.67 0.21
C ALA A 383 3.09 21.74 0.93
N ARG A 384 2.02 22.16 0.26
CA ARG A 384 0.98 23.03 0.78
C ARG A 384 -0.37 22.36 0.53
N TYR A 385 -1.07 22.05 1.61
CA TYR A 385 -2.31 21.26 1.60
C TYR A 385 -3.53 22.18 1.64
N SER A 386 -4.53 21.91 0.83
CA SER A 386 -5.86 22.50 1.02
C SER A 386 -6.51 21.97 2.31
N PRO A 387 -7.57 22.63 2.82
CA PRO A 387 -8.47 21.98 3.77
C PRO A 387 -9.03 20.68 3.18
N LEU A 388 -9.05 19.61 3.98
CA LEU A 388 -9.60 18.32 3.56
C LEU A 388 -11.11 18.43 3.39
N GLN A 389 -11.59 18.06 2.21
CA GLN A 389 -13.02 18.02 1.87
C GLN A 389 -13.61 16.65 2.19
N ARG A 390 -14.92 16.62 2.47
CA ARG A 390 -15.67 15.43 2.86
C ARG A 390 -16.94 15.28 2.02
N GLY A 391 -17.38 14.05 1.83
CA GLY A 391 -18.72 13.74 1.31
C GLY A 391 -18.78 13.48 -0.19
N THR A 392 -20.00 13.43 -0.73
CA THR A 392 -20.28 13.00 -2.11
C THR A 392 -20.21 14.13 -3.12
N ASP A 393 -20.34 15.38 -2.70
CA ASP A 393 -20.31 16.55 -3.57
C ASP A 393 -19.62 17.68 -2.82
N GLY A 394 -18.92 18.55 -3.53
CA GLY A 394 -18.28 19.72 -2.93
C GLY A 394 -17.53 20.57 -3.94
N GLU A 395 -17.05 21.71 -3.49
CA GLU A 395 -16.29 22.64 -4.32
C GLU A 395 -15.13 23.22 -3.50
N LEU A 396 -13.96 23.30 -4.13
CA LEU A 396 -12.75 23.85 -3.55
C LEU A 396 -12.08 24.76 -4.58
N SER A 397 -11.81 26.01 -4.20
CA SER A 397 -10.93 26.91 -4.94
C SER A 397 -9.63 27.07 -4.16
N PHE A 398 -8.48 26.84 -4.80
CA PHE A 398 -7.16 26.80 -4.17
C PHE A 398 -6.19 27.71 -4.90
N CYS A 399 -5.45 28.54 -4.17
CA CYS A 399 -4.49 29.47 -4.75
C CYS A 399 -3.27 28.70 -5.25
N VAL A 400 -2.79 29.04 -6.44
CA VAL A 400 -1.59 28.44 -7.04
C VAL A 400 -0.58 29.53 -7.38
N SER A 401 0.69 29.20 -7.16
CA SER A 401 1.81 30.06 -7.52
C SER A 401 2.49 29.56 -8.78
N PRO A 402 3.07 30.45 -9.62
CA PRO A 402 3.85 30.04 -10.77
C PRO A 402 4.96 29.05 -10.40
N GLY A 403 5.02 27.93 -11.13
CA GLY A 403 6.03 26.89 -10.93
C GLY A 403 5.67 25.81 -9.90
N GLU A 404 4.56 25.94 -9.16
CA GLU A 404 4.09 24.85 -8.30
C GLU A 404 3.60 23.66 -9.14
N ASN A 405 3.85 22.46 -8.63
CA ASN A 405 3.10 21.28 -9.03
C ASN A 405 1.78 21.23 -8.28
N LEU A 406 0.70 20.72 -8.89
CA LEU A 406 -0.61 20.61 -8.25
C LEU A 406 -1.19 19.21 -8.44
N TYR A 407 -1.69 18.61 -7.36
CA TYR A 407 -2.29 17.28 -7.36
C TYR A 407 -3.66 17.31 -6.69
N LEU A 408 -4.65 16.65 -7.29
CA LEU A 408 -5.90 16.28 -6.66
C LEU A 408 -5.74 14.88 -6.05
N VAL A 409 -5.94 14.78 -4.74
CA VAL A 409 -5.92 13.51 -4.02
C VAL A 409 -7.35 13.13 -3.65
N VAL A 410 -7.76 11.91 -3.94
CA VAL A 410 -9.12 11.40 -3.65
C VAL A 410 -9.04 10.02 -3.01
N VAL A 411 -9.60 9.88 -1.82
CA VAL A 411 -9.62 8.64 -1.03
C VAL A 411 -11.05 8.14 -0.92
N ALA A 412 -11.26 6.86 -1.23
CA ALA A 412 -12.55 6.21 -0.96
C ALA A 412 -12.67 5.93 0.53
N THR A 413 -13.70 6.48 1.17
CA THR A 413 -13.86 6.44 2.63
C THR A 413 -15.31 6.09 2.95
N PRO A 414 -15.66 4.78 2.98
CA PRO A 414 -17.01 4.39 3.30
C PRO A 414 -17.46 4.96 4.64
N THR A 415 -18.68 5.48 4.67
CA THR A 415 -19.29 6.12 5.85
C THR A 415 -19.76 5.13 6.90
N GLU A 416 -19.63 3.84 6.61
CA GLU A 416 -19.84 2.74 7.54
C GLU A 416 -18.65 1.79 7.46
N TYR A 417 -18.33 1.16 8.59
CA TYR A 417 -17.24 0.19 8.63
C TYR A 417 -17.53 -1.01 7.71
N LYS A 418 -16.69 -1.19 6.68
CA LYS A 418 -16.75 -2.33 5.75
C LYS A 418 -15.62 -3.30 6.08
N LYS A 419 -15.96 -4.42 6.70
CA LYS A 419 -14.99 -5.45 7.10
C LYS A 419 -14.36 -6.14 5.90
N LEU A 420 -13.06 -6.40 5.98
CA LEU A 420 -12.36 -7.29 5.06
C LEU A 420 -12.32 -8.70 5.65
N VAL A 421 -12.76 -9.69 4.89
CA VAL A 421 -12.75 -11.10 5.31
C VAL A 421 -11.92 -11.90 4.33
N TRP A 422 -11.09 -12.79 4.88
CA TRP A 422 -10.20 -13.67 4.13
C TRP A 422 -10.71 -15.10 4.17
N THR A 423 -11.11 -15.64 3.02
CA THR A 423 -11.59 -17.03 2.96
C THR A 423 -10.48 -18.04 2.68
N ASN A 424 -9.26 -17.57 2.41
CA ASN A 424 -8.04 -18.37 2.30
C ASN A 424 -6.84 -17.42 2.55
N PRO A 425 -5.73 -17.85 3.20
CA PRO A 425 -4.55 -17.01 3.42
C PRO A 425 -3.94 -16.35 2.18
N SER A 426 -4.24 -16.82 0.97
CA SER A 426 -3.81 -16.21 -0.30
C SER A 426 -4.88 -15.39 -1.00
N ASP A 427 -6.14 -15.43 -0.52
CA ASP A 427 -7.29 -14.81 -1.17
C ASP A 427 -8.04 -13.83 -0.25
N GLY A 428 -8.25 -12.62 -0.77
CA GLY A 428 -9.11 -11.61 -0.18
C GLY A 428 -10.50 -11.69 -0.79
N PRO A 429 -11.35 -10.67 -0.60
CA PRO A 429 -12.61 -10.56 -1.30
C PRO A 429 -12.42 -10.74 -2.81
N ALA A 430 -13.24 -11.58 -3.44
CA ALA A 430 -13.15 -11.82 -4.87
C ALA A 430 -13.24 -10.49 -5.63
N TYR A 431 -12.32 -10.24 -6.57
CA TYR A 431 -12.22 -8.94 -7.24
C TYR A 431 -13.55 -8.37 -7.79
N PRO A 432 -14.44 -9.19 -8.40
CA PRO A 432 -15.73 -8.71 -8.88
C PRO A 432 -16.67 -8.18 -7.77
N SER A 433 -16.48 -8.63 -6.52
CA SER A 433 -17.28 -8.19 -5.36
C SER A 433 -16.76 -6.92 -4.69
N ILE A 434 -15.57 -6.44 -5.06
CA ILE A 434 -14.98 -5.24 -4.46
C ILE A 434 -15.68 -4.01 -5.04
N HIS A 435 -16.23 -3.17 -4.17
CA HIS A 435 -16.71 -1.84 -4.56
C HIS A 435 -15.52 -0.94 -4.95
N ARG A 436 -15.65 -0.30 -6.10
CA ARG A 436 -14.80 0.83 -6.53
C ARG A 436 -15.58 2.11 -6.25
N TYR A 437 -14.95 3.26 -6.06
CA TYR A 437 -15.65 4.50 -5.70
C TYR A 437 -15.36 5.59 -6.74
N PRO A 438 -15.94 5.50 -7.96
CA PRO A 438 -15.68 6.46 -9.01
C PRO A 438 -16.13 7.86 -8.62
N TYR A 439 -15.50 8.86 -9.21
CA TYR A 439 -15.83 10.26 -9.01
C TYR A 439 -15.68 11.05 -10.32
N MET A 440 -16.35 12.18 -10.38
CA MET A 440 -16.29 13.16 -11.44
C MET A 440 -15.74 14.47 -10.88
N VAL A 441 -15.07 15.22 -11.74
CA VAL A 441 -14.62 16.58 -11.45
C VAL A 441 -14.96 17.53 -12.60
N GLU A 442 -15.36 18.75 -12.26
CA GLU A 442 -15.33 19.89 -13.17
C GLU A 442 -14.17 20.79 -12.74
N LEU A 443 -13.31 21.16 -13.68
CA LEU A 443 -12.07 21.90 -13.41
C LEU A 443 -12.11 23.30 -14.03
N ASP A 444 -11.62 24.29 -13.30
CA ASP A 444 -11.43 25.65 -13.80
C ASP A 444 -10.06 26.17 -13.36
N GLY A 445 -9.35 26.83 -14.27
CA GLY A 445 -7.95 27.26 -14.11
C GLY A 445 -6.88 26.15 -14.24
N ALA A 446 -7.26 24.90 -14.55
CA ALA A 446 -6.31 23.80 -14.78
C ALA A 446 -6.86 22.72 -15.73
N TRP A 447 -5.95 21.88 -16.22
CA TRP A 447 -6.24 20.63 -16.93
C TRP A 447 -5.71 19.41 -16.17
N PRO A 448 -6.39 18.26 -16.16
CA PRO A 448 -5.81 17.04 -15.60
C PRO A 448 -4.79 16.43 -16.56
N ALA A 449 -3.81 15.70 -16.04
CA ALA A 449 -2.81 15.00 -16.86
C ALA A 449 -3.47 14.16 -17.97
N GLY A 450 -2.84 14.15 -19.15
CA GLY A 450 -3.46 13.67 -20.40
C GLY A 450 -4.17 14.77 -21.20
N PHE A 451 -4.45 15.92 -20.58
CA PHE A 451 -5.02 17.10 -21.22
C PHE A 451 -4.22 18.35 -20.88
N ARG A 452 -4.07 19.26 -21.84
CA ARG A 452 -3.37 20.53 -21.65
C ARG A 452 -3.78 21.54 -22.71
N ASP A 453 -4.00 22.78 -22.30
CA ASP A 453 -4.26 23.91 -23.21
C ASP A 453 -5.41 23.65 -24.20
N GLY A 454 -6.46 22.95 -23.77
CA GLY A 454 -7.61 22.61 -24.62
C GLY A 454 -7.37 21.47 -25.60
N GLN A 455 -6.26 20.75 -25.45
CA GLN A 455 -5.87 19.64 -26.31
C GLN A 455 -5.57 18.39 -25.48
N ILE A 456 -5.63 17.23 -26.12
CA ILE A 456 -5.08 15.99 -25.56
C ILE A 456 -3.55 16.10 -25.63
N GLU A 457 -2.86 15.74 -24.56
CA GLU A 457 -1.39 15.81 -24.52
C GLU A 457 -0.74 14.94 -25.60
N ALA A 458 0.49 15.30 -25.98
CA ALA A 458 1.25 14.55 -26.97
C ALA A 458 1.55 13.12 -26.48
N CYS A 459 1.64 12.18 -27.42
CA CYS A 459 2.07 10.84 -27.09
C CYS A 459 3.52 10.82 -26.58
N PRO A 460 3.88 9.87 -25.68
CA PRO A 460 5.24 9.71 -25.21
C PRO A 460 6.25 9.55 -26.36
N SER A 461 7.49 9.98 -26.12
CA SER A 461 8.56 9.91 -27.12
C SER A 461 8.70 8.50 -27.71
N GLY A 462 8.82 8.42 -29.04
CA GLY A 462 8.86 7.18 -29.81
C GLY A 462 7.48 6.65 -30.24
N THR A 463 6.39 7.32 -29.88
CA THR A 463 5.02 6.94 -30.26
C THR A 463 4.25 8.12 -30.85
N ALA A 464 3.16 7.82 -31.56
CA ALA A 464 2.24 8.78 -32.14
C ALA A 464 0.79 8.29 -31.96
N ARG A 465 -0.18 9.18 -32.21
CA ARG A 465 -1.60 8.83 -32.18
C ARG A 465 -1.90 7.80 -33.27
N HIS A 466 -2.44 6.65 -32.87
CA HIS A 466 -2.80 5.57 -33.78
C HIS A 466 -4.15 5.85 -34.44
N GLU A 467 -4.25 5.69 -35.76
CA GLU A 467 -5.48 6.01 -36.51
C GLU A 467 -6.67 5.15 -36.08
N ASN A 468 -6.41 3.88 -35.73
CA ASN A 468 -7.42 2.99 -35.18
C ASN A 468 -7.47 3.11 -33.65
N GLY A 469 -8.26 4.07 -33.16
CA GLY A 469 -8.62 4.23 -31.74
C GLY A 469 -8.08 5.48 -31.03
N GLY A 470 -7.03 6.11 -31.56
CA GLY A 470 -6.51 7.39 -31.04
C GLY A 470 -5.51 7.30 -29.87
N GLY A 471 -5.16 6.10 -29.43
CA GLY A 471 -4.13 5.87 -28.41
C GLY A 471 -2.70 6.08 -28.93
N CYS A 472 -1.71 5.87 -28.07
CA CYS A 472 -0.30 6.07 -28.43
C CYS A 472 0.36 4.75 -28.84
N ALA A 473 0.96 4.71 -30.03
CA ALA A 473 1.68 3.54 -30.53
C ALA A 473 2.87 3.93 -31.43
N PRO A 474 3.88 3.06 -31.62
CA PRO A 474 4.93 3.28 -32.60
C PRO A 474 4.35 3.39 -34.03
N ALA A 475 4.98 4.17 -34.90
CA ALA A 475 4.49 4.40 -36.27
C ALA A 475 4.34 3.11 -37.13
N GLY A 476 5.02 2.02 -36.75
CA GLY A 476 4.95 0.73 -37.43
C GLY A 476 3.86 -0.22 -36.93
N THR A 477 3.05 0.18 -35.94
CA THR A 477 1.95 -0.65 -35.42
C THR A 477 0.93 -0.91 -36.53
N PRO A 478 0.52 -2.18 -36.78
CA PRO A 478 -0.40 -2.51 -37.85
C PRO A 478 -1.79 -1.87 -37.67
N ALA A 479 -2.41 -1.43 -38.76
CA ALA A 479 -3.76 -0.84 -38.74
C ALA A 479 -4.86 -1.81 -38.22
N SER A 480 -4.60 -3.12 -38.23
CA SER A 480 -5.49 -4.13 -37.64
C SER A 480 -5.54 -4.06 -36.11
N VAL A 481 -4.52 -3.48 -35.48
CA VAL A 481 -4.48 -3.28 -34.03
C VAL A 481 -5.33 -2.06 -33.67
N HIS A 482 -6.25 -2.22 -32.72
CA HIS A 482 -6.99 -1.10 -32.13
C HIS A 482 -6.26 -0.63 -30.87
N VAL A 483 -5.98 0.67 -30.77
CA VAL A 483 -5.35 1.30 -29.61
C VAL A 483 -6.27 2.43 -29.14
N GLY A 484 -7.03 2.19 -28.08
CA GLY A 484 -8.00 3.13 -27.51
C GLY A 484 -7.36 4.44 -27.01
N PRO A 485 -8.14 5.51 -26.82
CA PRO A 485 -7.63 6.88 -26.68
C PRO A 485 -6.63 7.09 -25.55
N TYR A 486 -6.76 6.33 -24.45
CA TYR A 486 -5.88 6.38 -23.28
C TYR A 486 -4.87 5.21 -23.22
N ALA A 487 -4.99 4.26 -24.14
CA ALA A 487 -4.14 3.08 -24.20
C ALA A 487 -2.78 3.40 -24.86
N ARG A 488 -1.78 2.60 -24.49
CA ARG A 488 -0.39 2.82 -24.95
C ARG A 488 0.27 1.52 -25.38
N ILE A 489 0.99 1.59 -26.50
CA ILE A 489 2.01 0.62 -26.90
C ILE A 489 3.32 1.38 -26.90
N ILE A 490 4.26 0.98 -26.06
CA ILE A 490 5.57 1.65 -25.94
C ILE A 490 6.75 0.67 -26.12
N GLY A 491 6.44 -0.61 -26.27
CA GLY A 491 7.40 -1.67 -26.57
C GLY A 491 6.68 -2.99 -26.88
N GLY A 492 7.45 -4.08 -26.92
CA GLY A 492 6.95 -5.39 -27.33
C GLY A 492 6.63 -5.49 -28.83
N GLU A 493 6.13 -6.65 -29.23
CA GLU A 493 5.69 -6.94 -30.59
C GLU A 493 4.17 -7.11 -30.61
N VAL A 494 3.46 -6.19 -31.27
CA VAL A 494 2.00 -6.20 -31.35
C VAL A 494 1.55 -6.36 -32.79
N SER A 495 0.78 -7.41 -33.07
CA SER A 495 0.30 -7.75 -34.41
C SER A 495 -1.03 -8.54 -34.35
N GLY A 496 -1.64 -8.82 -35.50
CA GLY A 496 -2.88 -9.58 -35.57
C GLY A 496 -4.13 -8.76 -35.21
N ASP A 497 -5.14 -9.44 -34.64
CA ASP A 497 -6.42 -8.84 -34.21
C ASP A 497 -6.38 -8.57 -32.70
N VAL A 498 -5.79 -7.43 -32.35
CA VAL A 498 -5.53 -7.01 -30.96
C VAL A 498 -6.31 -5.74 -30.66
N ARG A 499 -6.94 -5.70 -29.50
CA ARG A 499 -7.55 -4.47 -28.95
C ARG A 499 -6.86 -4.11 -27.64
N VAL A 500 -6.15 -2.98 -27.63
CA VAL A 500 -5.60 -2.36 -26.42
C VAL A 500 -6.52 -1.19 -26.07
N GLU A 501 -7.13 -1.22 -24.90
CA GLU A 501 -8.22 -0.33 -24.50
C GLU A 501 -8.00 0.21 -23.08
N ASP A 502 -8.90 1.10 -22.65
CA ASP A 502 -8.83 1.78 -21.36
C ASP A 502 -7.43 2.41 -21.16
N HIS A 503 -6.77 2.16 -20.04
CA HIS A 503 -5.41 2.65 -19.74
C HIS A 503 -4.35 1.53 -19.86
N ALA A 504 -4.65 0.45 -20.59
CA ALA A 504 -3.68 -0.63 -20.77
C ALA A 504 -2.41 -0.15 -21.49
N THR A 505 -1.26 -0.62 -21.01
CA THR A 505 0.06 -0.31 -21.55
C THR A 505 0.81 -1.59 -21.92
N ILE A 506 1.17 -1.73 -23.20
CA ILE A 506 2.08 -2.79 -23.67
C ILE A 506 3.52 -2.29 -23.60
N VAL A 507 4.33 -2.97 -22.81
CA VAL A 507 5.75 -2.63 -22.59
C VAL A 507 6.69 -3.67 -23.17
N ASN A 508 6.39 -4.96 -22.99
CA ASN A 508 7.24 -6.05 -23.46
C ASN A 508 6.44 -7.35 -23.66
N GLY A 509 6.96 -8.26 -24.48
CA GLY A 509 6.30 -9.51 -24.87
C GLY A 509 5.66 -9.45 -26.25
N THR A 510 5.00 -10.55 -26.62
CA THR A 510 4.39 -10.77 -27.93
C THR A 510 2.87 -10.80 -27.79
N VAL A 511 2.19 -9.85 -28.43
CA VAL A 511 0.73 -9.71 -28.39
C VAL A 511 0.19 -9.91 -29.80
N THR A 512 -0.44 -11.05 -30.05
CA THR A 512 -0.90 -11.48 -31.40
C THR A 512 -2.41 -11.60 -31.54
N GLY A 513 -3.14 -11.47 -30.43
CA GLY A 513 -4.59 -11.46 -30.39
C GLY A 513 -5.12 -11.09 -29.01
N GLY A 514 -6.43 -10.87 -28.91
CA GLY A 514 -7.13 -10.68 -27.65
C GLY A 514 -7.45 -9.23 -27.32
N ARG A 515 -8.02 -9.03 -26.13
CA ARG A 515 -8.45 -7.72 -25.61
C ARG A 515 -7.71 -7.41 -24.32
N ILE A 516 -6.92 -6.36 -24.32
CA ILE A 516 -6.14 -5.88 -23.18
C ILE A 516 -6.74 -4.54 -22.76
N GLY A 517 -7.20 -4.42 -21.52
CA GLY A 517 -7.89 -3.24 -20.99
C GLY A 517 -7.62 -3.01 -19.50
N ALA A 518 -8.53 -2.29 -18.84
CA ALA A 518 -8.37 -1.79 -17.48
C ALA A 518 -7.04 -1.03 -17.31
N LEU A 519 -6.20 -1.43 -16.36
CA LEU A 519 -4.90 -0.83 -16.09
C LEU A 519 -3.75 -1.78 -16.45
N SER A 520 -4.01 -2.75 -17.33
CA SER A 520 -3.07 -3.85 -17.58
C SER A 520 -1.71 -3.34 -18.06
N LEU A 521 -0.65 -3.71 -17.35
CA LEU A 521 0.73 -3.48 -17.73
C LEU A 521 1.31 -4.79 -18.28
N VAL A 522 1.41 -4.92 -19.60
CA VAL A 522 1.84 -6.17 -20.27
C VAL A 522 3.35 -6.15 -20.46
N GLY A 523 4.04 -7.04 -19.74
CA GLY A 523 5.49 -7.09 -19.66
C GLY A 523 6.06 -6.03 -18.72
N GLN A 524 7.33 -6.19 -18.36
CA GLN A 524 8.07 -5.23 -17.56
C GLN A 524 9.39 -4.82 -18.21
N GLY A 525 9.85 -3.63 -17.83
CA GLY A 525 11.14 -3.05 -18.19
C GLY A 525 11.30 -1.65 -17.61
N GLY A 526 12.51 -1.12 -17.72
CA GLY A 526 12.86 0.23 -17.26
C GLY A 526 14.18 0.26 -16.50
N ALA A 527 14.58 1.45 -16.05
CA ALA A 527 15.83 1.65 -15.34
C ALA A 527 15.93 0.79 -14.06
N GLY A 528 17.00 0.00 -13.96
CA GLY A 528 17.30 -0.81 -12.77
C GLY A 528 16.47 -2.09 -12.61
N ILE A 529 15.56 -2.40 -13.54
CA ILE A 529 14.74 -3.61 -13.50
C ILE A 529 14.97 -4.49 -14.73
N GLN A 530 14.94 -5.80 -14.55
CA GLN A 530 15.13 -6.75 -15.64
C GLN A 530 13.92 -6.72 -16.57
N ALA A 531 14.15 -6.46 -17.86
CA ALA A 531 13.09 -6.54 -18.85
C ALA A 531 12.61 -7.99 -19.02
N ARG A 532 11.29 -8.21 -18.94
CA ARG A 532 10.65 -9.52 -19.15
C ARG A 532 9.35 -9.33 -19.94
N GLY A 533 9.13 -10.20 -20.92
CA GLY A 533 7.93 -10.19 -21.73
C GLY A 533 6.79 -10.99 -21.10
N PHE A 534 5.56 -10.59 -21.43
CA PHE A 534 4.36 -11.38 -21.17
C PHE A 534 3.59 -11.55 -22.47
N ASP A 535 3.34 -12.79 -22.89
CA ASP A 535 2.75 -13.06 -24.19
C ASP A 535 1.22 -13.18 -24.10
N VAL A 536 0.52 -12.57 -25.05
CA VAL A 536 -0.95 -12.59 -25.14
C VAL A 536 -1.37 -13.03 -26.55
N SER A 537 -2.26 -14.03 -26.63
CA SER A 537 -2.69 -14.57 -27.93
C SER A 537 -4.12 -15.10 -27.92
N GLY A 538 -4.63 -15.45 -29.10
CA GLY A 538 -5.98 -15.99 -29.28
C GLY A 538 -7.05 -14.93 -28.99
N SER A 539 -8.09 -15.31 -28.24
CA SER A 539 -9.20 -14.45 -27.82
C SER A 539 -9.15 -14.13 -26.32
N ALA A 540 -7.95 -14.15 -25.72
CA ALA A 540 -7.77 -13.90 -24.30
C ALA A 540 -8.24 -12.48 -23.92
N VAL A 541 -8.72 -12.32 -22.70
CA VAL A 541 -9.11 -11.02 -22.13
C VAL A 541 -8.20 -10.72 -20.94
N VAL A 542 -7.49 -9.60 -20.97
CA VAL A 542 -6.57 -9.17 -19.91
C VAL A 542 -7.01 -7.80 -19.42
N GLN A 543 -7.57 -7.74 -18.21
CA GLN A 543 -8.09 -6.52 -17.61
C GLN A 543 -7.64 -6.44 -16.16
N THR A 544 -6.31 -6.36 -15.95
CA THR A 544 -5.71 -6.36 -14.62
C THR A 544 -5.58 -4.95 -14.03
N THR A 545 -5.41 -4.87 -12.71
CA THR A 545 -5.30 -3.59 -11.97
C THR A 545 -4.13 -3.53 -10.98
N PHE A 546 -3.22 -4.51 -11.05
CA PHE A 546 -2.05 -4.64 -10.17
C PHE A 546 -0.75 -4.60 -10.98
N TYR A 547 0.37 -4.95 -10.35
CA TYR A 547 1.73 -4.99 -10.90
C TYR A 547 1.84 -5.58 -12.32
N PRO A 548 2.94 -5.25 -13.03
CA PRO A 548 3.18 -5.74 -14.37
C PRO A 548 3.07 -7.26 -14.51
N LEU A 549 2.41 -7.69 -15.57
CA LEU A 549 2.47 -9.08 -15.99
C LEU A 549 3.91 -9.40 -16.41
N ALA A 550 4.42 -10.58 -16.01
CA ALA A 550 5.85 -10.95 -16.00
C ALA A 550 6.72 -10.33 -14.89
N TRP A 551 6.12 -9.76 -13.83
CA TRP A 551 6.86 -9.38 -12.62
C TRP A 551 7.29 -10.60 -11.79
N PHE A 552 6.34 -11.49 -11.48
CA PHE A 552 6.53 -12.62 -10.56
C PHE A 552 7.01 -13.91 -11.24
N GLY A 553 7.20 -13.90 -12.55
CA GLY A 553 7.73 -15.04 -13.29
C GLY A 553 8.40 -14.62 -14.60
N ASN A 554 8.85 -15.60 -15.37
CA ASN A 554 9.47 -15.38 -16.68
C ASN A 554 8.88 -16.33 -17.72
N GLY A 555 8.81 -15.90 -18.98
CA GLY A 555 8.22 -16.68 -20.07
C GLY A 555 6.72 -16.95 -19.86
N GLN A 556 6.02 -16.01 -19.22
CA GLN A 556 4.62 -16.15 -18.85
C GLN A 556 3.69 -15.78 -20.01
N SER A 557 2.55 -16.45 -20.11
CA SER A 557 1.60 -16.18 -21.19
C SER A 557 0.13 -16.37 -20.81
N VAL A 558 -0.74 -15.70 -21.56
CA VAL A 558 -2.18 -15.96 -21.58
C VAL A 558 -2.67 -16.12 -23.01
N SER A 559 -3.51 -17.12 -23.24
CA SER A 559 -3.94 -17.50 -24.59
C SER A 559 -5.38 -18.00 -24.63
N GLY A 560 -5.84 -18.40 -25.82
CA GLY A 560 -7.13 -19.08 -25.99
C GLY A 560 -8.30 -18.21 -25.57
N THR A 561 -9.07 -18.66 -24.58
CA THR A 561 -10.24 -17.95 -24.04
C THR A 561 -10.06 -17.53 -22.58
N ALA A 562 -8.83 -17.62 -22.06
CA ALA A 562 -8.53 -17.23 -20.70
C ALA A 562 -8.85 -15.75 -20.45
N ARG A 563 -9.31 -15.46 -19.24
CA ARG A 563 -9.65 -14.10 -18.78
C ARG A 563 -8.87 -13.80 -17.51
N LEU A 564 -8.06 -12.76 -17.50
CA LEU A 564 -7.43 -12.19 -16.31
C LEU A 564 -8.19 -10.93 -15.93
N LEU A 565 -8.74 -10.88 -14.71
CA LEU A 565 -9.56 -9.75 -14.24
C LEU A 565 -9.00 -9.18 -12.93
N GLY A 566 -8.84 -7.87 -12.87
CA GLY A 566 -8.53 -7.14 -11.66
C GLY A 566 -7.16 -7.37 -11.05
N ASP A 567 -7.07 -7.28 -9.72
CA ASP A 567 -5.79 -7.47 -9.05
C ASP A 567 -5.30 -8.89 -9.28
N VAL A 568 -4.21 -9.00 -10.04
CA VAL A 568 -3.65 -10.25 -10.50
C VAL A 568 -2.17 -10.28 -10.17
N GLU A 569 -1.78 -11.20 -9.31
CA GLU A 569 -0.40 -11.63 -9.11
C GLU A 569 -0.21 -12.92 -9.91
N PHE A 570 0.31 -12.79 -11.13
CA PHE A 570 0.45 -13.92 -12.04
C PHE A 570 1.79 -14.62 -11.81
N VAL A 571 1.75 -15.79 -11.15
CA VAL A 571 2.94 -16.65 -10.93
C VAL A 571 2.93 -17.89 -11.81
N ALA A 572 1.80 -18.22 -12.43
CA ALA A 572 1.68 -19.32 -13.38
C ALA A 572 2.63 -19.16 -14.58
N SER A 573 2.96 -20.27 -15.22
CA SER A 573 3.64 -20.31 -16.51
C SER A 573 2.71 -19.87 -17.64
N SER A 574 1.47 -20.38 -17.68
CA SER A 574 0.49 -20.00 -18.69
C SER A 574 -0.96 -20.28 -18.27
N LYS A 575 -1.92 -19.57 -18.88
CA LYS A 575 -3.36 -19.88 -18.83
C LYS A 575 -3.99 -19.79 -20.23
N SER A 576 -4.86 -20.74 -20.58
CA SER A 576 -5.49 -20.82 -21.92
C SER A 576 -7.02 -20.81 -21.91
N SER A 577 -7.63 -21.01 -20.74
CA SER A 577 -9.08 -20.93 -20.53
C SER A 577 -9.41 -20.44 -19.11
N ASN A 578 -10.71 -20.36 -18.80
CA ASN A 578 -11.27 -19.92 -17.52
C ASN A 578 -11.02 -18.44 -17.16
N THR A 579 -11.58 -18.01 -16.03
CA THR A 579 -11.45 -16.65 -15.51
C THR A 579 -10.64 -16.70 -14.22
N HIS A 580 -9.59 -15.87 -14.16
CA HIS A 580 -8.63 -15.80 -13.07
C HIS A 580 -8.57 -14.37 -12.55
N TYR A 581 -8.48 -14.24 -11.23
CA TYR A 581 -8.31 -12.98 -10.49
C TYR A 581 -7.61 -13.30 -9.17
N GLY A 582 -6.98 -12.33 -8.53
CA GLY A 582 -6.21 -12.55 -7.31
C GLY A 582 -4.84 -13.19 -7.59
N PHE A 583 -4.51 -14.26 -6.88
CA PHE A 583 -3.23 -14.96 -7.03
C PHE A 583 -3.33 -16.05 -8.09
N VAL A 584 -2.67 -15.93 -9.24
CA VAL A 584 -2.83 -16.91 -10.33
C VAL A 584 -1.62 -17.84 -10.41
N SER A 585 -1.77 -19.07 -9.91
CA SER A 585 -0.72 -20.11 -9.94
C SER A 585 -0.97 -21.19 -10.99
N ASP A 586 0.04 -22.03 -11.26
CA ASP A 586 -0.08 -23.13 -12.23
C ASP A 586 -1.20 -24.12 -11.86
N ASP A 587 -1.41 -24.36 -10.57
CA ASP A 587 -2.36 -25.35 -10.04
C ASP A 587 -3.84 -24.99 -10.27
N TRP A 588 -4.14 -23.78 -10.74
CA TRP A 588 -5.50 -23.33 -11.01
C TRP A 588 -5.94 -23.70 -12.43
N GLY A 589 -6.96 -24.55 -12.56
CA GLY A 589 -7.46 -25.06 -13.85
C GLY A 589 -8.05 -24.01 -14.78
#